data_AF-A0A251WL25-F1
#
_entry.id   AF-A0A251WL25-F1
#
_cell.length_a   1.000
_cell.length_b   1.000
_cell.length_c   1.000
_cell.angle_alpha   90.00
_cell.angle_beta   90.00
_cell.angle_gamma   90.00
#
_symmetry.space_group_name_H-M   'P 1'
#
loop_
_entity.id
_entity.type
_entity.pdbx_description
1 polymer ?
#
loop_
_entity_poly.entity_id
_entity_poly.type
_entity_poly.pdbx_seq_one_letter_code
_entity_poly.pdbx_strand_id
1 'polypeptide(L)' 'MVCKFTPTASRDMEGIMDYIADRISFEAAERFLLQCNQKCTRLARFPNIGRLRNELLPGNGNARSWTID' A
#
# COMPACT_ATOMS: atom_id res chain seq x y z
N MET A 1 -4.99 6.13 11.18
CA MET A 1 -4.43 4.96 10.47
C MET A 1 -3.78 4.05 11.52
N VAL A 2 -4.07 2.74 11.55
CA VAL A 2 -3.24 1.78 12.31
C VAL A 2 -3.00 0.56 11.42
N CYS A 3 -2.32 0.77 10.31
CA CYS A 3 -1.72 -0.31 9.55
C CYS A 3 -0.24 -0.32 9.88
N LYS A 4 0.27 -1.45 10.35
CA LYS A 4 1.69 -1.60 10.68
C LYS A 4 2.44 -1.94 9.40
N PHE A 5 3.23 -0.99 8.94
CA PHE A 5 4.15 -1.19 7.83
C PHE A 5 5.52 -1.58 8.34
N THR A 6 6.28 -2.31 7.52
CA THR A 6 7.71 -2.48 7.77
C THR A 6 8.41 -1.12 7.58
N PRO A 7 9.59 -0.90 8.19
CA PRO A 7 10.32 0.35 8.01
C PRO A 7 10.66 0.68 6.55
N THR A 8 10.83 -0.34 5.69
CA THR A 8 11.02 -0.13 4.24
C THR A 8 9.74 0.36 3.59
N ALA A 9 8.59 -0.30 3.85
CA ALA A 9 7.32 0.11 3.27
C ALA A 9 6.87 1.52 3.71
N SER A 10 7.21 1.95 4.94
CA SER A 10 6.99 3.33 5.36
C SER A 10 7.77 4.34 4.53
N ARG A 11 9.07 4.09 4.29
CA ARG A 11 9.92 4.94 3.45
C ARG A 11 9.48 4.96 1.99
N ASP A 12 9.00 3.83 1.48
CA ASP A 12 8.46 3.75 0.12
C ASP A 12 7.22 4.64 -0.01
N MET A 13 6.32 4.66 0.99
CA MET A 13 5.17 5.56 0.99
C MET A 13 5.58 7.02 1.04
N GLU A 14 6.53 7.39 1.90
CA GLU A 14 7.08 8.77 1.98
C GLU A 14 7.65 9.21 0.63
N GLY A 15 8.49 8.39 -0.01
CA GLY A 15 9.08 8.72 -1.31
C GLY A 15 8.05 8.87 -2.43
N ILE A 16 6.98 8.06 -2.43
CA ILE A 16 5.87 8.22 -3.40
C ILE A 16 5.11 9.53 -3.14
N MET A 17 4.81 9.84 -1.87
CA MET A 17 4.12 11.08 -1.51
C MET A 17 4.93 12.31 -1.92
N ASP A 18 6.24 12.32 -1.62
CA ASP A 18 7.14 13.41 -2.00
C ASP A 18 7.18 13.59 -3.52
N TYR A 19 7.26 12.48 -4.28
CA TYR A 19 7.22 12.52 -5.74
C TYR A 19 5.91 13.09 -6.28
N ILE A 20 4.76 12.67 -5.74
CA ILE A 20 3.45 13.18 -6.18
C ILE A 20 3.29 14.66 -5.82
N ALA A 21 3.75 15.06 -4.63
CA ALA A 21 3.69 16.44 -4.17
C ALA A 21 4.53 17.37 -5.05
N ASP A 22 5.74 16.95 -5.43
CA ASP A 22 6.65 17.70 -6.30
C ASP A 22 6.15 17.77 -7.76
N ARG A 23 5.59 16.67 -8.28
CA ARG A 23 5.22 16.57 -9.71
C ARG A 23 3.80 17.00 -10.04
N ILE A 24 2.86 16.85 -9.11
CA ILE A 24 1.43 17.04 -9.36
C ILE A 24 0.89 18.11 -8.41
N SER A 25 0.74 17.78 -7.12
CA SER A 25 0.34 18.71 -6.06
C SER A 25 0.34 18.00 -4.71
N PHE A 26 0.42 18.79 -3.63
CA PHE A 26 0.23 18.29 -2.26
C PHE A 26 -1.13 17.59 -2.07
N GLU A 27 -2.21 18.17 -2.63
CA GLU A 27 -3.55 17.58 -2.54
C GLU A 27 -3.62 16.19 -3.22
N ALA A 28 -2.92 16.01 -4.34
CA ALA A 28 -2.83 14.70 -4.99
C ALA A 28 -2.11 13.67 -4.12
N ALA A 29 -1.06 14.08 -3.39
CA ALA A 29 -0.35 13.21 -2.45
C ALA A 29 -1.24 12.81 -1.26
N GLU A 30 -2.03 13.75 -0.72
CA GLU A 30 -3.00 13.45 0.34
C GLU A 30 -4.10 12.48 -0.13
N ARG A 31 -4.64 12.68 -1.34
CA ARG A 31 -5.63 11.77 -1.93
C ARG A 31 -5.07 10.36 -2.10
N PHE A 32 -3.81 10.24 -2.54
CA PHE A 32 -3.14 8.95 -2.64
C PHE A 32 -3.00 8.27 -1.26
N LEU A 33 -2.57 9.00 -0.23
CA LEU A 33 -2.45 8.46 1.12
C LEU A 33 -3.82 8.00 1.67
N LEU A 34 -4.88 8.74 1.37
CA LEU A 34 -6.25 8.37 1.73
C LEU A 34 -6.67 7.04 1.05
N GLN A 35 -6.39 6.88 -0.25
CA GLN A 35 -6.67 5.63 -0.98
C GLN A 35 -5.90 4.44 -0.38
N CYS A 36 -4.62 4.62 -0.04
CA CYS A 36 -3.83 3.59 0.64
C CYS A 36 -4.46 3.20 1.98
N ASN A 37 -4.84 4.18 2.81
CA ASN A 37 -5.46 3.92 4.11
C ASN A 37 -6.84 3.21 3.99
N GLN A 38 -7.65 3.60 3.00
CA GLN A 38 -8.91 2.92 2.70
C GLN A 38 -8.67 1.46 2.29
N LYS A 39 -7.66 1.21 1.45
CA LYS A 39 -7.31 -0.14 1.02
C LYS A 39 -6.83 -0.98 2.20
N CYS A 40 -5.93 -0.46 3.04
CA CYS A 40 -5.45 -1.20 4.19
C CYS A 40 -6.57 -1.49 5.21
N THR A 41 -7.54 -0.57 5.38
CA THR A 41 -8.73 -0.82 6.19
C THR A 41 -9.56 -1.99 5.63
N ARG A 42 -9.72 -2.06 4.31
CA ARG A 42 -10.42 -3.18 3.66
C ARG A 42 -9.65 -4.50 3.82
N LEU A 43 -8.33 -4.47 3.71
CA LEU A 43 -7.47 -5.66 3.91
C LEU A 43 -7.52 -6.17 5.35
N ALA A 44 -7.56 -5.28 6.34
CA ALA A 44 -7.70 -5.67 7.75
C ALA A 44 -9.02 -6.41 8.01
N ARG A 45 -10.10 -6.03 7.31
CA ARG A 45 -11.41 -6.71 7.39
C ARG A 45 -11.45 -8.00 6.58
N PHE A 46 -10.75 -8.05 5.45
CA PHE A 46 -10.77 -9.18 4.52
C PHE A 46 -9.34 -9.55 4.08
N PRO A 47 -8.55 -10.26 4.93
CA PRO A 47 -7.12 -10.44 4.71
C PRO A 47 -6.75 -11.27 3.46
N ASN A 48 -7.70 -12.05 2.93
CA ASN A 48 -7.47 -12.96 1.81
C ASN A 48 -8.00 -12.45 0.45
N ILE A 49 -8.37 -11.16 0.33
CA ILE A 49 -8.94 -10.62 -0.93
C ILE A 49 -7.90 -10.35 -2.01
N GLY A 50 -6.62 -10.24 -1.64
CA GLY A 50 -5.56 -10.07 -2.62
C GLY A 50 -5.28 -11.36 -3.37
N ARG A 51 -4.89 -11.25 -4.65
CA ARG A 51 -4.42 -12.38 -5.46
C ARG A 51 -3.13 -12.92 -4.85
N LEU A 52 -3.06 -14.23 -4.59
CA LEU A 52 -1.84 -14.88 -4.11
C LEU A 52 -0.73 -14.78 -5.16
N ARG A 53 0.48 -14.43 -4.73
CA ARG A 53 1.67 -14.19 -5.58
C ARG A 53 2.83 -15.09 -5.15
N ASN A 54 2.68 -16.40 -5.38
CA ASN A 54 3.71 -17.39 -5.02
C ASN A 54 5.05 -17.14 -5.73
N GLU A 55 5.01 -16.47 -6.89
CA GLU A 55 6.20 -16.10 -7.64
C GLU A 55 7.01 -14.97 -7.00
N LEU A 56 6.42 -14.18 -6.09
CA LEU A 56 7.11 -13.09 -5.39
C LEU A 56 7.79 -13.55 -4.10
N LEU A 57 7.27 -14.61 -3.48
CA LEU A 57 7.82 -15.17 -2.25
C LEU A 57 7.76 -16.71 -2.32
N PRO A 58 8.79 -17.34 -2.93
CA PRO A 58 8.82 -18.80 -3.11
C PRO A 58 8.74 -19.54 -1.76
N GLY A 59 7.96 -20.63 -1.70
CA GLY A 59 7.75 -21.45 -0.49
C GLY A 59 6.39 -21.20 0.18
N ASN A 60 6.32 -21.25 1.51
CA ASN A 60 5.08 -21.07 2.30
C ASN A 60 4.68 -19.58 2.47
N GLY A 61 5.07 -18.72 1.53
CA GLY A 61 4.77 -17.29 1.57
C GLY A 61 3.28 -17.01 1.35
N ASN A 62 2.74 -16.03 2.06
CA ASN A 62 1.37 -15.55 1.88
C ASN A 62 1.31 -14.19 1.17
N ALA A 63 2.32 -13.89 0.34
CA ALA A 63 2.39 -12.64 -0.41
C ALA A 63 1.16 -12.52 -1.32
N ARG A 64 0.46 -11.40 -1.20
CA ARG A 64 -0.77 -11.12 -1.96
C ARG A 64 -0.67 -9.74 -2.58
N SER A 65 -1.21 -9.59 -3.79
CA SER A 65 -1.31 -8.30 -4.47
C SER A 65 -2.76 -7.87 -4.61
N TRP A 66 -2.98 -6.57 -4.62
CA TRP A 66 -4.27 -5.93 -4.87
C TRP A 66 -4.05 -4.66 -5.67
N THR A 67 -5.09 -4.21 -6.39
CA THR A 67 -5.09 -2.90 -7.04
C THR A 67 -5.33 -1.80 -6.00
N ILE A 68 -4.71 -0.64 -6.19
CA ILE A 68 -5.15 0.60 -5.53
C ILE A 68 -6.01 1.29 -6.60
N ASP A 69 -7.27 1.52 -6.26
CA ASP A 69 -8.29 2.05 -7.18
C ASP A 69 -8.38 3.57 -7.07
#